data_AF-A0A6A9UVH6-F1
#
_entry.id   AF-A0A6A9UVH6-F1
#
_cell.length_a   1.000
_cell.length_b   1.000
_cell.length_c   1.000
_cell.angle_alpha   90.00
_cell.angle_beta   90.00
_cell.angle_gamma   90.00
#
_symmetry.space_group_name_H-M   'P 1'
#
loop_
_entity.id
_entity.type
_entity.pdbx_description
1 polymer ?
#
loop_
_entity_poly.entity_id
_entity_poly.type
_entity_poly.pdbx_seq_one_letter_code
_entity_poly.pdbx_strand_id
1 'polypeptide(L)'
;MPGSAEADASTLERAEADASTPQSAEADAGTLERAEADAGRFLELVLEQARGNESVRGLIELYTVVCAEATTEGHPGADYFRGRFARLRAGYAAHFTALAACGRLRPGVDPRRAATSLVALWDGLQLQWLLEPEEVDVAQHLSDFLRLVTGEPA
;
A
#
# COMPACT_ATOMS: atom_id res chain seq x y z
N MET A 1 14.54 -22.09 -26.29
CA MET A 1 14.00 -20.75 -25.97
C MET A 1 12.48 -20.79 -26.19
N PRO A 2 11.67 -21.18 -25.20
CA PRO A 2 10.23 -20.89 -25.22
C PRO A 2 10.05 -19.38 -25.06
N GLY A 3 9.00 -18.82 -25.67
CA GLY A 3 8.77 -17.37 -25.66
C GLY A 3 8.42 -16.85 -24.27
N SER A 4 8.96 -15.68 -23.92
CA SER A 4 8.45 -14.83 -22.84
C SER A 4 7.00 -14.46 -23.17
N ALA A 5 6.06 -14.85 -22.31
CA ALA A 5 4.69 -14.36 -22.41
C ALA A 5 4.70 -12.84 -22.14
N GLU A 6 4.18 -12.05 -23.08
CA GLU A 6 3.82 -10.65 -22.83
C GLU A 6 2.68 -10.62 -21.81
N ALA A 7 3.05 -10.61 -20.54
CA ALA A 7 2.13 -10.42 -19.43
C ALA A 7 1.89 -8.91 -19.28
N ASP A 8 0.81 -8.45 -19.90
CA ASP A 8 0.53 -7.03 -20.06
C ASP A 8 -0.10 -6.38 -18.82
N ALA A 9 -0.19 -5.04 -18.83
CA ALA A 9 -0.88 -4.30 -17.77
C ALA A 9 -2.38 -4.66 -17.65
N SER A 10 -3.02 -5.16 -18.71
CA SER A 10 -4.42 -5.62 -18.62
C SER A 10 -4.58 -6.91 -17.81
N THR A 11 -3.53 -7.71 -17.69
CA THR A 11 -3.49 -8.89 -16.82
C THR A 11 -3.44 -8.49 -15.34
N LEU A 12 -2.62 -7.49 -15.00
CA LEU A 12 -2.57 -6.90 -13.65
C LEU A 12 -3.89 -6.22 -13.28
N GLU A 13 -4.49 -5.44 -14.19
CA GLU A 13 -5.75 -4.74 -13.93
C GLU A 13 -6.92 -5.69 -13.63
N ARG A 14 -6.96 -6.87 -14.26
CA ARG A 14 -7.95 -7.92 -13.95
C ARG A 14 -7.68 -8.60 -12.60
N ALA A 15 -6.42 -8.86 -12.26
CA ALA A 15 -6.05 -9.49 -10.98
C ALA A 15 -6.30 -8.55 -9.78
N GLU A 16 -6.10 -7.25 -9.94
CA GLU A 16 -6.37 -6.25 -8.89
C GLU A 16 -7.85 -6.07 -8.58
N ALA A 17 -8.74 -6.28 -9.56
CA ALA A 17 -10.18 -6.09 -9.41
C ALA A 17 -10.83 -7.10 -8.45
N ASP A 18 -10.28 -8.31 -8.33
CA ASP A 18 -10.77 -9.37 -7.42
C ASP A 18 -10.39 -9.13 -5.94
N ALA A 19 -9.44 -8.23 -5.67
CA ALA A 19 -8.80 -8.09 -4.36
C ALA A 19 -9.34 -6.93 -3.48
N SER A 20 -10.33 -6.17 -3.93
CA SER A 20 -10.79 -4.95 -3.23
C SER A 20 -12.31 -4.86 -3.06
N THR A 21 -12.78 -4.96 -1.81
CA THR A 21 -14.13 -4.51 -1.40
C THR A 21 -14.10 -3.97 0.05
N PRO A 22 -14.23 -2.65 0.25
CA PRO A 22 -14.44 -2.05 1.57
C PRO A 22 -15.90 -1.64 1.78
N GLN A 23 -16.49 -1.99 2.92
CA GLN A 23 -17.84 -1.57 3.33
C GLN A 23 -17.77 -0.59 4.53
N SER A 24 -18.58 0.48 4.49
CA SER A 24 -18.54 1.61 5.42
C SER A 24 -19.70 1.61 6.44
N ALA A 25 -19.47 2.20 7.63
CA ALA A 25 -20.50 2.46 8.64
C ALA A 25 -20.21 3.72 9.49
N GLU A 26 -21.27 4.40 9.95
CA GLU A 26 -21.25 5.78 10.49
C GLU A 26 -21.05 5.90 12.02
N ALA A 27 -21.29 7.09 12.58
CA ALA A 27 -20.80 7.62 13.88
C ALA A 27 -21.95 8.07 14.82
N ASP A 28 -21.79 8.72 15.98
CA ASP A 28 -20.63 9.28 16.71
C ASP A 28 -20.91 9.29 18.23
N ALA A 29 -19.87 9.39 19.07
CA ALA A 29 -19.99 9.54 20.53
C ALA A 29 -18.85 10.36 21.17
N GLY A 30 -17.54 10.06 21.02
CA GLY A 30 -16.92 8.85 20.43
C GLY A 30 -15.54 9.08 19.80
N THR A 31 -15.11 10.34 19.64
CA THR A 31 -14.07 10.74 18.68
C THR A 31 -12.66 10.17 18.92
N LEU A 32 -12.19 10.03 20.16
CA LEU A 32 -10.84 9.48 20.45
C LEU A 32 -10.80 7.95 20.27
N GLU A 33 -11.78 7.25 20.83
CA GLU A 33 -11.94 5.79 20.68
C GLU A 33 -12.19 5.41 19.22
N ARG A 34 -12.95 6.24 18.48
CA ARG A 34 -13.12 6.09 17.02
C ARG A 34 -11.83 6.42 16.26
N ALA A 35 -11.04 7.42 16.66
CA ALA A 35 -9.74 7.69 16.07
C ALA A 35 -8.73 6.54 16.31
N GLU A 36 -8.76 5.93 17.49
CA GLU A 36 -8.02 4.71 17.80
C GLU A 36 -8.49 3.52 16.96
N ALA A 37 -9.79 3.29 16.88
CA ALA A 37 -10.35 2.25 16.03
C ALA A 37 -10.07 2.51 14.53
N ASP A 38 -10.04 3.76 14.08
CA ASP A 38 -9.75 4.13 12.68
C ASP A 38 -8.25 3.95 12.36
N ALA A 39 -7.37 4.28 13.30
CA ALA A 39 -5.93 4.01 13.20
C ALA A 39 -5.62 2.51 13.26
N GLY A 40 -6.28 1.78 14.17
CA GLY A 40 -6.22 0.32 14.29
C GLY A 40 -6.67 -0.35 13.01
N ARG A 41 -7.87 -0.02 12.51
CA ARG A 41 -8.38 -0.54 11.22
C ARG A 41 -7.47 -0.17 10.04
N PHE A 42 -6.88 1.01 10.02
CA PHE A 42 -5.94 1.37 8.95
C PHE A 42 -4.65 0.52 8.99
N LEU A 43 -4.10 0.29 10.19
CA LEU A 43 -2.97 -0.60 10.40
C LEU A 43 -3.33 -2.05 10.04
N GLU A 44 -4.46 -2.56 10.52
CA GLU A 44 -4.97 -3.90 10.21
C GLU A 44 -5.13 -4.10 8.71
N LEU A 45 -5.79 -3.17 7.99
CA LEU A 45 -5.94 -3.21 6.54
C LEU A 45 -4.59 -3.29 5.81
N VAL A 46 -3.58 -2.52 6.25
CA VAL A 46 -2.23 -2.56 5.67
C VAL A 46 -1.56 -3.92 5.93
N LEU A 47 -1.68 -4.46 7.15
CA LEU A 47 -1.04 -5.73 7.53
C LEU A 47 -1.73 -6.96 6.92
N GLU A 48 -3.06 -6.96 6.82
CA GLU A 48 -3.84 -8.00 6.16
C GLU A 48 -3.50 -8.09 4.68
N GLN A 49 -3.43 -6.95 4.00
CA GLN A 49 -3.03 -6.86 2.60
C GLN A 49 -1.56 -7.25 2.39
N ALA A 50 -0.65 -6.88 3.31
CA ALA A 50 0.75 -7.30 3.25
C ALA A 50 0.91 -8.83 3.39
N ARG A 51 0.20 -9.46 4.33
CA ARG A 51 0.21 -10.92 4.55
C ARG A 51 -0.51 -11.69 3.43
N GLY A 52 -1.65 -11.19 2.96
CA GLY A 52 -2.40 -11.79 1.85
C GLY A 52 -1.56 -11.86 0.58
N ASN A 53 -0.73 -10.85 0.35
CA ASN A 53 0.20 -10.78 -0.77
C ASN A 53 1.21 -11.94 -0.81
N GLU A 54 1.65 -12.49 0.33
CA GLU A 54 2.55 -13.66 0.36
C GLU A 54 1.94 -14.87 -0.37
N SER A 55 0.61 -15.03 -0.31
CA SER A 55 -0.11 -16.14 -0.98
C SER A 55 -0.19 -16.01 -2.51
N VAL A 56 0.14 -14.85 -3.07
CA VAL A 56 0.08 -14.54 -4.51
C VAL A 56 1.44 -14.14 -5.08
N ARG A 57 2.53 -14.71 -4.56
CA ARG A 57 3.93 -14.46 -4.97
C ARG A 57 4.13 -14.23 -6.48
N GLY A 58 3.62 -15.12 -7.34
CA GLY A 58 3.78 -15.00 -8.80
C GLY A 58 3.12 -13.78 -9.43
N LEU A 59 2.07 -13.23 -8.83
CA LEU A 59 1.46 -11.96 -9.25
C LEU A 59 2.35 -10.77 -8.86
N ILE A 60 3.03 -10.84 -7.71
CA ILE A 60 3.96 -9.81 -7.24
C ILE A 60 5.23 -9.84 -8.10
N GLU A 61 5.77 -11.02 -8.41
CA GLU A 61 6.89 -11.18 -9.35
C GLU A 61 6.57 -10.53 -10.71
N LEU A 62 5.39 -10.82 -11.27
CA LEU A 62 4.90 -10.20 -12.50
C LEU A 62 4.77 -8.68 -12.35
N TYR A 63 4.08 -8.21 -11.32
CA TYR A 63 3.89 -6.78 -11.04
C TYR A 63 5.22 -6.03 -10.96
N THR A 64 6.21 -6.57 -10.23
CA THR A 64 7.53 -5.97 -10.05
C THR A 64 8.26 -5.79 -11.38
N VAL A 65 8.23 -6.81 -12.26
CA VAL A 65 8.87 -6.73 -13.58
C VAL A 65 8.18 -5.67 -14.46
N VAL A 66 6.86 -5.77 -14.65
CA VAL A 66 6.12 -4.88 -15.56
C VAL A 66 6.11 -3.43 -15.05
N CYS A 67 6.12 -3.23 -13.72
CA CYS A 67 6.26 -1.91 -13.10
C CYS A 67 7.62 -1.28 -13.42
N ALA A 68 8.71 -2.05 -13.36
CA ALA A 68 10.05 -1.59 -13.71
C ALA A 68 10.16 -1.29 -15.22
N GLU A 69 9.66 -2.18 -16.09
CA GLU A 69 9.64 -1.98 -17.54
C GLU A 69 8.82 -0.74 -17.94
N ALA A 70 7.72 -0.46 -17.24
CA ALA A 70 6.88 0.72 -17.44
C ALA A 70 7.53 2.06 -17.09
N THR A 71 8.77 2.06 -16.55
CA THR A 71 9.58 3.29 -16.40
C THR A 71 10.31 3.69 -17.70
N THR A 72 10.37 2.82 -18.70
CA THR A 72 11.03 3.08 -19.98
C THR A 72 10.19 3.96 -20.92
N GLU A 73 10.86 4.75 -21.77
CA GLU A 73 10.20 5.67 -22.69
C GLU A 73 9.33 4.92 -23.71
N GLY A 74 8.08 5.36 -23.87
CA GLY A 74 7.13 4.75 -24.80
C GLY A 74 6.46 3.45 -24.33
N HIS A 75 6.75 2.96 -23.12
CA HIS A 75 6.14 1.72 -22.63
C HIS A 75 4.61 1.84 -22.46
N PRO A 76 3.79 0.93 -23.03
CA PRO A 76 2.32 1.05 -23.00
C PRO A 76 1.73 1.00 -21.59
N GLY A 77 2.38 0.28 -20.66
CA GLY A 77 1.95 0.21 -19.25
C GLY A 77 2.17 1.50 -18.44
N ALA A 78 2.92 2.49 -18.95
CA ALA A 78 3.33 3.66 -18.15
C ALA A 78 2.14 4.50 -17.65
N ASP A 79 1.06 4.60 -18.43
CA ASP A 79 -0.16 5.31 -18.06
C ASP A 79 -0.94 4.57 -16.95
N TYR A 80 -0.99 3.24 -17.03
CA TYR A 80 -1.60 2.38 -16.01
C TYR A 80 -0.90 2.55 -14.65
N PHE A 81 0.43 2.42 -14.58
CA PHE A 81 1.16 2.57 -13.31
C PHE A 81 1.09 4.00 -12.77
N ARG A 82 1.15 5.04 -13.64
CA ARG A 82 0.91 6.43 -13.21
C ARG A 82 -0.46 6.61 -12.57
N GLY A 83 -1.51 6.01 -13.16
CA GLY A 83 -2.86 5.97 -12.61
C GLY A 83 -2.97 5.21 -11.28
N ARG A 84 -2.40 3.99 -11.22
CA ARG A 84 -2.37 3.15 -10.01
C ARG A 84 -1.70 3.86 -8.84
N PHE A 85 -0.49 4.38 -9.03
CA PHE A 85 0.22 5.13 -7.98
C PHE A 85 -0.51 6.40 -7.57
N ALA A 86 -1.20 7.08 -8.49
CA ALA A 86 -2.04 8.23 -8.13
C ALA A 86 -3.21 7.83 -7.23
N ARG A 87 -3.91 6.72 -7.53
CA ARG A 87 -5.00 6.17 -6.70
C ARG A 87 -4.50 5.75 -5.31
N LEU A 88 -3.42 4.97 -5.24
CA LEU A 88 -2.84 4.49 -3.97
C LEU A 88 -2.41 5.67 -3.07
N ARG A 89 -1.63 6.62 -3.61
CA ARG A 89 -1.24 7.82 -2.84
C ARG A 89 -2.42 8.66 -2.39
N ALA A 90 -3.49 8.77 -3.20
CA ALA A 90 -4.69 9.51 -2.80
C ALA A 90 -5.46 8.81 -1.67
N GLY A 91 -5.66 7.48 -1.77
CA GLY A 91 -6.31 6.68 -0.74
C GLY A 91 -5.57 6.74 0.60
N TYR A 92 -4.27 6.44 0.61
CA TYR A 92 -3.46 6.51 1.83
C TYR A 92 -3.35 7.94 2.38
N ALA A 93 -3.32 8.97 1.54
CA ALA A 93 -3.33 10.36 2.01
C ALA A 93 -4.64 10.73 2.71
N ALA A 94 -5.78 10.15 2.31
CA ALA A 94 -7.04 10.34 3.01
C ALA A 94 -7.00 9.73 4.42
N HIS A 95 -6.46 8.51 4.58
CA HIS A 95 -6.25 7.88 5.89
C HIS A 95 -5.32 8.72 6.79
N PHE A 96 -4.16 9.14 6.29
CA PHE A 96 -3.26 10.01 7.06
C PHE A 96 -3.87 11.40 7.37
N THR A 97 -4.75 11.92 6.52
CA THR A 97 -5.47 13.18 6.79
C THR A 97 -6.50 13.00 7.89
N ALA A 98 -7.23 11.88 7.93
CA ALA A 98 -8.12 11.54 9.03
C ALA A 98 -7.35 11.41 10.36
N LEU A 99 -6.20 10.74 10.34
CA LEU A 99 -5.30 10.64 11.51
C LEU A 99 -4.77 11.99 11.97
N ALA A 100 -4.50 12.93 11.05
CA ALA A 100 -4.11 14.28 11.41
C ALA A 100 -5.26 15.07 12.06
N ALA A 101 -6.49 14.93 11.53
CA ALA A 101 -7.67 15.63 12.03
C ALA A 101 -8.05 15.23 13.47
N CYS A 102 -7.73 14.01 13.90
CA CYS A 102 -7.92 13.54 15.27
C CYS A 102 -6.66 13.59 16.15
N GLY A 103 -5.57 14.24 15.70
CA GLY A 103 -4.33 14.39 16.48
C GLY A 103 -3.49 13.12 16.63
N ARG A 104 -3.77 12.06 15.85
CA ARG A 104 -3.06 10.78 15.88
C ARG A 104 -1.88 10.68 14.91
N LEU A 105 -1.76 11.61 13.95
CA LEU A 105 -0.55 11.76 13.14
C LEU A 105 0.50 12.57 13.91
N ARG A 106 1.78 12.18 13.88
CA ARG A 106 2.84 12.90 14.59
C ARG A 106 3.01 14.34 14.06
N PRO A 107 3.28 15.32 14.93
CA PRO A 107 3.56 16.69 14.51
C PRO A 107 4.66 16.77 13.45
N GLY A 108 4.42 17.55 12.38
CA GLY A 108 5.37 17.74 11.27
C GLY A 108 5.30 16.68 10.16
N VAL A 109 4.55 15.60 10.32
CA VAL A 109 4.29 14.64 9.23
C VAL A 109 3.23 15.21 8.28
N ASP A 110 3.57 15.36 7.00
CA ASP A 110 2.61 15.70 5.94
C ASP A 110 1.88 14.43 5.45
N PRO A 111 0.53 14.40 5.43
CA PRO A 111 -0.24 13.22 5.01
C PRO A 111 0.05 12.72 3.59
N ARG A 112 0.35 13.62 2.63
CA ARG A 112 0.60 13.23 1.23
C ARG A 112 2.01 12.64 1.06
N ARG A 113 2.99 13.16 1.81
CA ARG A 113 4.34 12.61 1.90
C ARG A 113 4.31 11.25 2.60
N ALA A 114 3.62 11.13 3.74
CA ALA A 114 3.46 9.85 4.44
C ALA A 114 2.83 8.77 3.54
N ALA A 115 1.77 9.12 2.80
CA ALA A 115 1.16 8.24 1.80
C ALA A 115 2.12 7.81 0.68
N THR A 116 2.94 8.74 0.18
CA THR A 116 3.93 8.45 -0.86
C THR A 116 5.05 7.56 -0.34
N SER A 117 5.52 7.81 0.88
CA SER A 117 6.52 6.99 1.57
C SER A 117 6.00 5.59 1.88
N LEU A 118 4.74 5.44 2.30
CA LEU A 118 4.14 4.13 2.57
C LEU A 118 4.13 3.24 1.31
N VAL A 119 3.69 3.79 0.18
CA VAL A 119 3.68 3.07 -1.12
C VAL A 119 5.09 2.67 -1.53
N ALA A 120 6.03 3.63 -1.53
CA ALA A 120 7.42 3.37 -1.94
C ALA A 120 8.14 2.37 -1.01
N LEU A 121 7.86 2.42 0.30
CA LEU A 121 8.36 1.45 1.26
C LEU A 121 7.79 0.06 0.97
N TRP A 122 6.48 -0.05 0.71
CA TRP A 122 5.83 -1.31 0.39
C TRP A 122 6.41 -1.96 -0.87
N ASP A 123 6.43 -1.25 -2.00
CA ASP A 123 6.98 -1.78 -3.27
C ASP A 123 8.44 -2.23 -3.09
N GLY A 124 9.25 -1.45 -2.34
CA GLY A 124 10.64 -1.76 -2.06
C GLY A 124 10.84 -2.95 -1.11
N LEU A 125 9.96 -3.14 -0.12
CA LEU A 125 9.97 -4.31 0.77
C LEU A 125 9.55 -5.57 0.03
N GLN A 126 8.51 -5.50 -0.81
CA GLN A 126 8.09 -6.64 -1.63
C GLN A 126 9.18 -7.09 -2.59
N LEU A 127 9.89 -6.15 -3.24
CA LEU A 127 11.03 -6.47 -4.09
C LEU A 127 12.15 -7.20 -3.31
N GLN A 128 12.43 -6.78 -2.07
CA GLN A 128 13.44 -7.44 -1.23
C GLN A 128 12.97 -8.82 -0.73
N TRP A 129 11.72 -8.96 -0.32
CA TRP A 129 11.10 -10.24 0.06
C TRP A 129 11.05 -11.26 -1.09
N LEU A 130 10.88 -10.82 -2.34
CA LEU A 130 10.99 -11.72 -3.49
C LEU A 130 12.39 -12.34 -3.62
N LEU A 131 13.43 -11.63 -3.20
CA LEU A 131 14.82 -12.08 -3.24
C LEU A 131 15.19 -12.93 -2.00
N GLU A 132 14.86 -12.44 -0.80
CA GLU A 132 15.22 -13.04 0.48
C GLU A 132 13.97 -13.16 1.40
N PRO A 133 13.05 -14.09 1.10
CA PRO A 133 11.74 -14.16 1.76
C PRO A 133 11.79 -14.55 3.25
N GLU A 134 12.86 -15.21 3.69
CA GLU A 134 13.08 -15.62 5.08
C GLU A 134 13.66 -14.49 5.94
N GLU A 135 14.22 -13.44 5.32
CA GLU A 135 14.90 -12.33 6.02
C GLU A 135 14.05 -11.05 6.07
N VAL A 136 13.03 -10.91 5.21
CA VAL A 136 12.28 -9.66 5.02
C VAL A 136 10.80 -9.82 5.38
N ASP A 137 10.45 -9.47 6.62
CA ASP A 137 9.04 -9.37 7.04
C ASP A 137 8.44 -8.02 6.57
N VAL A 138 7.76 -8.05 5.42
CA VAL A 138 7.08 -6.90 4.81
C VAL A 138 6.04 -6.30 5.77
N ALA A 139 5.26 -7.14 6.46
CA ALA A 139 4.19 -6.69 7.34
C ALA A 139 4.74 -5.98 8.58
N GLN A 140 5.76 -6.53 9.22
CA GLN A 140 6.42 -5.94 10.38
C GLN A 140 7.06 -4.58 10.03
N HIS A 141 7.79 -4.48 8.91
CA HIS A 141 8.38 -3.21 8.48
C HIS A 141 7.34 -2.12 8.17
N LEU A 142 6.20 -2.47 7.56
CA LEU A 142 5.09 -1.54 7.36
C LEU A 142 4.44 -1.13 8.69
N SER A 143 4.31 -2.07 9.64
CA SER A 143 3.85 -1.80 11.00
C SER A 143 4.74 -0.78 11.71
N ASP A 144 6.06 -0.95 11.63
CA ASP A 144 7.03 -0.08 12.29
C ASP A 144 7.13 1.30 11.63
N PHE A 145 6.96 1.39 10.30
CA PHE A 145 6.80 2.69 9.63
C PHE A 145 5.51 3.40 10.04
N LEU A 146 4.38 2.69 10.17
CA LEU A 146 3.13 3.29 10.62
C LEU A 146 3.23 3.78 12.07
N ARG A 147 3.85 2.99 12.97
CA ARG A 147 4.25 3.44 14.32
C ARG A 147 5.16 4.66 14.25
N LEU A 148 6.13 4.66 13.32
CA LEU A 148 6.94 5.76 12.80
C LEU A 148 6.23 7.13 12.77
N VAL A 149 5.10 7.15 12.06
CA VAL A 149 4.42 8.40 11.66
C VAL A 149 3.16 8.70 12.47
N THR A 150 2.65 7.73 13.24
CA THR A 150 1.52 7.90 14.17
C THR A 150 2.01 8.13 15.59
N GLY A 151 1.27 8.93 16.37
CA GLY A 151 1.55 9.15 17.79
C GLY A 151 0.96 8.04 18.66
N GLU A 152 1.61 7.77 19.79
CA GLU A 152 0.94 7.14 20.93
C GLU A 152 -0.25 8.03 21.37
N PRO A 153 -1.32 7.45 21.93
CA PRO A 153 -2.39 8.25 22.53
C PRO A 153 -1.83 9.09 23.69
N ALA A 154 -2.37 10.31 23.83
CA ALA A 154 -2.02 11.28 24.87
C ALA A 154 -2.94 11.16 26.09
#